data_AF-R7LVS6-F1
#
_entry.id   AF-R7LVS6-F1
#
_cell.length_a   1.000
_cell.length_b   1.000
_cell.length_c   1.000
_cell.angle_alpha   90.00
_cell.angle_beta   90.00
_cell.angle_gamma   90.00
#
_symmetry.space_group_name_H-M   'P 1'
#
loop_
_entity.id
_entity.type
_entity.pdbx_description
1 polymer ?
#
loop_
_entity_poly.entity_id
_entity_poly.type
_entity_poly.pdbx_seq_one_letter_code
_entity_poly.pdbx_strand_id
1 'polypeptide(L)'
;MAEKEKTLNNGSNKVLSWQALGLMTFTSVWGFGNIVNGYANQGLKAVVSWILMFALYFIPYVLMVGEMGSTFKNSAGGVSSWIRSTSGAKLAYFAGWTYWIVHMPYLAQKPQNMLIAFGWAFFQNGSLTKMISPLVLQCIALVIFFFFLWYASKGVTALKRIGALSGSFMFVMSILYILLALAAPHLTTAKTFSYSLNWETLMPTFDFDYMTTLGILVFAVGGCERLSPYVNNLKKPSSEYPKSMIFMAIMVAVTALLGTFAMGLMFDPNNIPKDLMMNGAYYSFSKLGEYYGIGQTFVIIYAICTALGQAATLAISIDAPIKILLSDVDPQFVPKVFTKVNAKGVPVTGYKLTAILVSILLIVPALGIGDMTSLYNWLIRLNAVCMPLRYLWVFFAYMMLKKHADNYVSEYHFVKSKGLGMLAGFWCFAFTAFACIMGMFPRGVQSGTDTWYFQFAMNILTPLVLIGIGFILPELAKKERE
;
A
#
# COMPACT_ATOMS: atom_id res chain seq x y z
N MET A 1 -4.91 12.05 -40.28
CA MET A 1 -5.29 11.52 -38.94
C MET A 1 -4.26 10.54 -38.37
N ALA A 2 -3.49 9.81 -39.21
CA ALA A 2 -2.40 8.92 -38.79
C ALA A 2 -1.06 9.60 -38.43
N GLU A 3 -0.93 10.93 -38.58
CA GLU A 3 0.33 11.66 -38.35
C GLU A 3 0.36 12.41 -37.01
N LYS A 4 -0.80 12.62 -36.37
CA LYS A 4 -0.91 13.23 -35.02
C LYS A 4 -0.70 12.23 -33.88
N GLU A 5 -0.65 10.94 -34.17
CA GLU A 5 -0.33 9.87 -33.20
C GLU A 5 1.18 9.69 -32.99
N LYS A 6 2.02 10.23 -33.89
CA LYS A 6 3.48 10.14 -33.79
C LYS A 6 4.12 11.18 -32.86
N THR A 7 3.41 12.22 -32.44
CA THR A 7 4.01 13.35 -31.69
C THR A 7 3.96 13.25 -30.16
N LEU A 8 3.45 12.15 -29.59
CA LEU A 8 3.49 11.91 -28.13
C LEU A 8 4.63 10.99 -27.67
N ASN A 9 5.50 10.55 -28.58
CA ASN A 9 6.55 9.57 -28.30
C ASN A 9 7.96 10.16 -28.35
N ASN A 10 8.15 11.40 -27.89
CA ASN A 10 9.47 12.02 -27.76
C ASN A 10 9.80 12.33 -26.29
N GLY A 11 10.36 11.33 -25.64
CA GLY A 11 11.08 11.43 -24.37
C GLY A 11 11.86 10.15 -24.16
N SER A 12 12.98 9.99 -24.88
CA SER A 12 13.99 8.92 -24.74
C SER A 12 13.47 7.63 -24.10
N ASN A 13 13.17 6.59 -24.89
CA ASN A 13 13.03 5.22 -24.41
C ASN A 13 14.38 4.76 -23.83
N LYS A 14 14.72 5.22 -22.62
CA LYS A 14 15.76 4.61 -21.81
C LYS A 14 15.20 3.24 -21.48
N VAL A 15 15.73 2.23 -22.15
CA VAL A 15 15.48 0.84 -21.77
C VAL A 15 15.76 0.71 -20.28
N LEU A 16 14.73 0.39 -19.52
CA LEU A 16 14.81 0.22 -18.08
C LEU A 16 15.59 -1.07 -17.81
N SER A 17 16.59 -1.03 -16.92
CA SER A 17 17.22 -2.26 -16.45
C SER A 17 16.27 -2.99 -15.50
N TRP A 18 16.33 -4.33 -15.48
CA TRP A 18 15.46 -5.12 -14.62
C TRP A 18 15.72 -4.85 -13.13
N GLN A 19 16.95 -4.48 -12.76
CA GLN A 19 17.30 -4.04 -11.41
C GLN A 19 16.64 -2.70 -11.07
N ALA A 20 16.62 -1.74 -12.01
CA ALA A 20 15.96 -0.45 -11.80
C ALA A 20 14.45 -0.65 -11.62
N LEU A 21 13.81 -1.49 -12.44
CA LEU A 21 12.41 -1.85 -12.23
C LEU A 21 12.18 -2.56 -10.88
N GLY A 22 13.14 -3.38 -10.46
CA GLY A 22 13.05 -4.13 -9.19
C GLY A 22 13.12 -3.18 -8.00
N LEU A 23 14.03 -2.20 -8.06
CA LEU A 23 14.15 -1.13 -7.08
C LEU A 23 12.93 -0.19 -7.06
N MET A 24 12.38 0.15 -8.23
CA MET A 24 11.13 0.91 -8.33
C MET A 24 9.95 0.15 -7.70
N THR A 25 9.88 -1.16 -7.93
CA THR A 25 8.83 -2.01 -7.34
C THR A 25 9.04 -2.13 -5.84
N PHE A 26 10.27 -2.33 -5.38
CA PHE A 26 10.62 -2.37 -3.96
C PHE A 26 10.17 -1.11 -3.24
N THR A 27 10.54 0.07 -3.75
CA THR A 27 10.19 1.36 -3.10
C THR A 27 8.70 1.68 -3.14
N SER A 28 7.94 1.05 -4.04
CA SER A 28 6.48 1.19 -4.10
C SER A 28 5.73 0.22 -3.16
N VAL A 29 6.32 -0.94 -2.83
CA VAL A 29 5.69 -1.98 -2.00
C VAL A 29 6.15 -1.86 -0.55
N TRP A 30 7.44 -1.58 -0.35
CA TRP A 30 8.10 -1.69 0.94
C TRP A 30 8.78 -0.40 1.37
N GLY A 31 8.70 -0.11 2.67
CA GLY A 31 9.39 1.00 3.29
C GLY A 31 9.44 0.86 4.80
N PHE A 32 10.17 1.76 5.46
CA PHE A 32 10.43 1.67 6.90
C PHE A 32 9.19 1.53 7.78
N GLY A 33 8.08 2.19 7.42
CA GLY A 33 6.82 2.09 8.15
C GLY A 33 6.27 0.65 8.23
N ASN A 34 6.57 -0.22 7.26
CA ASN A 34 6.13 -1.62 7.30
C ASN A 34 6.86 -2.41 8.40
N ILE A 35 8.15 -2.15 8.59
CA ILE A 35 8.96 -2.75 9.67
C ILE A 35 8.38 -2.31 11.02
N VAL A 36 8.17 -1.01 11.19
CA VAL A 36 7.61 -0.43 12.42
C VAL A 36 6.22 -1.02 12.72
N ASN A 37 5.34 -1.09 11.73
CA ASN A 37 3.99 -1.62 11.91
C ASN A 37 3.99 -3.12 12.24
N GLY A 38 4.87 -3.91 11.60
CA GLY A 38 5.02 -5.33 11.92
C GLY A 38 5.47 -5.53 13.37
N TYR A 39 6.52 -4.82 13.78
CA TYR A 39 7.02 -4.86 15.16
C TYR A 39 5.98 -4.33 16.15
N ALA A 40 5.26 -3.25 15.85
CA ALA A 40 4.26 -2.69 16.76
C ALA A 40 3.09 -3.64 17.06
N ASN A 41 2.78 -4.59 16.16
CA ASN A 41 1.71 -5.54 16.38
C ASN A 41 2.17 -6.82 17.08
N GLN A 42 3.40 -7.28 16.84
CA GLN A 42 3.83 -8.61 17.31
C GLN A 42 5.20 -8.64 17.99
N GLY A 43 5.88 -7.51 18.14
CA GLY A 43 7.25 -7.43 18.63
C GLY A 43 8.19 -8.30 17.79
N LEU A 44 9.09 -9.03 18.45
CA LEU A 44 10.02 -9.95 17.80
C LEU A 44 9.36 -11.19 17.19
N LYS A 45 8.13 -11.53 17.61
CA LYS A 45 7.37 -12.65 17.01
C LYS A 45 7.03 -12.39 15.54
N ALA A 46 7.05 -11.11 15.12
CA ALA A 46 6.92 -10.72 13.72
C ALA A 46 7.96 -11.39 12.80
N VAL A 47 9.14 -11.79 13.31
CA VAL A 47 10.18 -12.46 12.51
C VAL A 47 9.65 -13.76 11.90
N VAL A 48 9.10 -14.66 12.73
CA VAL A 48 8.55 -15.93 12.24
C VAL A 48 7.33 -15.67 11.35
N SER A 49 6.50 -14.70 11.71
CA SER A 49 5.36 -14.33 10.87
C SER A 49 5.77 -13.80 9.51
N TRP A 50 6.84 -13.02 9.41
CA TRP A 50 7.41 -12.61 8.13
C TRP A 50 7.88 -13.80 7.32
N ILE A 51 8.60 -14.74 7.94
CA ILE A 51 9.07 -15.96 7.25
C ILE A 51 7.88 -16.76 6.68
N LEU A 52 6.84 -16.98 7.49
CA LEU A 52 5.62 -17.68 7.06
C LEU A 52 4.90 -16.90 5.95
N MET A 53 4.76 -15.59 6.10
CA MET A 53 4.14 -14.72 5.09
C MET A 53 4.92 -14.70 3.78
N PHE A 54 6.24 -14.75 3.82
CA PHE A 54 7.07 -14.82 2.63
C PHE A 54 6.93 -16.17 1.93
N ALA A 55 7.07 -17.26 2.67
CA ALA A 55 7.01 -18.61 2.12
C ALA A 55 5.62 -18.95 1.58
N LEU A 56 4.57 -18.67 2.35
CA LEU A 56 3.21 -19.14 2.05
C LEU A 56 2.39 -18.18 1.20
N TYR A 57 2.74 -16.90 1.12
CA TYR A 57 1.92 -15.89 0.45
C TYR A 57 2.70 -15.00 -0.51
N PHE A 58 3.66 -14.22 -0.01
CA PHE A 58 4.30 -13.16 -0.80
C PHE A 58 5.15 -13.70 -1.96
N ILE A 59 5.95 -14.75 -1.74
CA ILE A 59 6.73 -15.36 -2.83
C ILE A 59 5.79 -15.92 -3.91
N PRO A 60 4.80 -16.78 -3.60
CA PRO A 60 3.83 -17.23 -4.60
C PRO A 60 3.18 -16.06 -5.36
N TYR A 61 2.71 -15.04 -4.65
CA TYR A 61 2.08 -13.85 -5.23
C TYR A 61 3.01 -13.11 -6.20
N VAL A 62 4.26 -12.85 -5.81
CA VAL A 62 5.24 -12.14 -6.66
C VAL A 62 5.59 -12.96 -7.91
N LEU A 63 5.70 -14.28 -7.78
CA LEU A 63 5.96 -15.16 -8.93
C LEU A 63 4.75 -15.24 -9.87
N MET A 64 3.52 -15.25 -9.36
CA MET A 64 2.29 -15.15 -10.17
C MET A 64 2.22 -13.84 -10.95
N VAL A 65 2.55 -12.72 -10.30
CA VAL A 65 2.64 -11.41 -10.96
C VAL A 65 3.73 -11.42 -12.03
N GLY A 66 4.89 -12.03 -11.76
CA GLY A 66 5.96 -12.24 -12.73
C GLY A 66 5.49 -12.98 -13.98
N GLU A 67 4.73 -14.07 -13.81
CA GLU A 67 4.12 -14.82 -14.92
C GLU A 67 3.12 -13.95 -15.69
N MET A 68 2.10 -13.38 -15.03
CA MET A 68 1.08 -12.58 -15.71
C MET A 68 1.65 -11.34 -16.41
N GLY A 69 2.56 -10.61 -15.77
CA GLY A 69 3.19 -9.44 -16.38
C GLY A 69 4.01 -9.82 -17.62
N SER A 70 4.68 -10.98 -17.60
CA SER A 70 5.40 -11.49 -18.76
C SER A 70 4.47 -11.92 -19.90
N THR A 71 3.36 -12.58 -19.59
CA THR A 71 2.35 -13.04 -20.57
C THR A 71 1.63 -11.86 -21.22
N PHE A 72 1.20 -10.88 -20.41
CA PHE A 72 0.43 -9.72 -20.87
C PHE A 72 1.32 -8.49 -21.08
N LYS A 73 2.57 -8.67 -21.51
CA LYS A 73 3.58 -7.61 -21.67
C LYS A 73 3.18 -6.42 -22.55
N ASN A 74 2.19 -6.61 -23.43
CA ASN A 74 1.68 -5.56 -24.32
C ASN A 74 0.49 -4.77 -23.73
N SER A 75 0.02 -5.14 -22.53
CA SER A 75 -1.14 -4.50 -21.89
C SER A 75 -0.70 -3.36 -20.97
N ALA A 76 -1.26 -2.17 -21.17
CA ALA A 76 -0.94 -0.99 -20.36
C ALA A 76 -1.78 -0.87 -19.07
N GLY A 77 -2.94 -1.53 -18.96
CA GLY A 77 -3.87 -1.36 -17.83
C GLY A 77 -3.63 -2.26 -16.63
N GLY A 78 -2.54 -3.04 -16.61
CA GLY A 78 -2.23 -3.95 -15.50
C GLY A 78 -3.34 -4.98 -15.26
N VAL A 79 -3.80 -5.11 -14.01
CA VAL A 79 -4.75 -6.16 -13.59
C VAL A 79 -6.09 -6.09 -14.31
N SER A 80 -6.66 -4.90 -14.53
CA SER A 80 -7.93 -4.78 -15.25
C SER A 80 -7.82 -5.31 -16.67
N SER A 81 -6.68 -5.08 -17.34
CA SER A 81 -6.42 -5.63 -18.68
C SER A 81 -6.19 -7.15 -18.64
N TRP A 82 -5.57 -7.69 -17.59
CA TRP A 82 -5.46 -9.15 -17.40
C TRP A 82 -6.84 -9.80 -17.25
N ILE A 83 -7.71 -9.20 -16.45
CA ILE A 83 -9.09 -9.64 -16.26
C ILE A 83 -9.89 -9.51 -17.56
N ARG A 84 -9.75 -8.39 -18.27
CA ARG A 84 -10.44 -8.17 -19.55
C ARG A 84 -10.08 -9.25 -20.57
N SER A 85 -8.78 -9.56 -20.66
CA SER A 85 -8.24 -10.54 -21.60
C SER A 85 -8.67 -11.97 -21.28
N THR A 86 -8.90 -12.30 -20.01
CA THR A 86 -9.18 -13.66 -19.55
C THR A 86 -10.65 -13.94 -19.24
N SER A 87 -11.41 -12.90 -18.87
CA SER A 87 -12.71 -13.03 -18.21
C SER A 87 -13.76 -12.01 -18.67
N GLY A 88 -13.41 -11.11 -19.60
CA GLY A 88 -14.34 -10.18 -20.25
C GLY A 88 -14.52 -8.82 -19.56
N ALA A 89 -15.21 -7.93 -20.26
CA ALA A 89 -15.31 -6.51 -19.89
C ALA A 89 -16.04 -6.23 -18.56
N LYS A 90 -17.06 -7.03 -18.21
CA LYS A 90 -17.84 -6.86 -16.97
C LYS A 90 -16.96 -7.01 -15.73
N LEU A 91 -16.17 -8.09 -15.68
CA LEU A 91 -15.27 -8.34 -14.55
C LEU A 91 -14.10 -7.35 -14.56
N ALA A 92 -13.63 -6.92 -15.72
CA ALA A 92 -12.58 -5.90 -15.82
C ALA A 92 -13.03 -4.57 -15.21
N TYR A 93 -14.29 -4.17 -15.43
CA TYR A 93 -14.89 -3.02 -14.77
C TYR A 93 -14.86 -3.17 -13.24
N PHE A 94 -15.34 -4.30 -12.69
CA PHE A 94 -15.33 -4.49 -11.24
C PHE A 94 -13.92 -4.56 -10.64
N ALA A 95 -12.96 -5.13 -11.37
CA ALA A 95 -11.55 -5.10 -10.98
C ALA A 95 -11.04 -3.65 -10.92
N GLY A 96 -11.22 -2.87 -11.98
CA GLY A 96 -10.82 -1.45 -12.01
C GLY A 96 -11.52 -0.62 -10.94
N TRP A 97 -12.83 -0.84 -10.74
CA TRP A 97 -13.63 -0.18 -9.69
C TRP A 97 -13.05 -0.46 -8.31
N THR A 98 -12.83 -1.75 -8.01
CA THR A 98 -12.25 -2.17 -6.73
C THR A 98 -10.89 -1.52 -6.52
N TYR A 99 -10.02 -1.53 -7.54
CA TYR A 99 -8.69 -0.92 -7.48
C TYR A 99 -8.71 0.57 -7.10
N TRP A 100 -9.68 1.31 -7.62
CA TRP A 100 -9.85 2.73 -7.30
C TRP A 100 -10.50 2.94 -5.94
N ILE A 101 -11.64 2.29 -5.68
CA ILE A 101 -12.50 2.64 -4.55
C ILE A 101 -11.92 2.20 -3.20
N VAL A 102 -11.21 1.06 -3.15
CA VAL A 102 -10.55 0.61 -1.92
C VAL A 102 -9.29 1.42 -1.58
N HIS A 103 -8.93 2.36 -2.46
CA HIS A 103 -7.86 3.33 -2.22
C HIS A 103 -8.30 4.52 -1.36
N MET A 104 -9.60 4.72 -1.10
CA MET A 104 -10.10 5.87 -0.34
C MET A 104 -9.51 5.97 1.09
N PRO A 105 -9.43 4.88 1.89
CA PRO A 105 -8.77 4.93 3.20
C PRO A 105 -7.30 5.33 3.11
N TYR A 106 -6.62 4.97 2.03
CA TYR A 106 -5.22 5.34 1.81
C TYR A 106 -5.09 6.83 1.54
N LEU A 107 -5.98 7.41 0.74
CA LEU A 107 -6.03 8.85 0.50
C LEU A 107 -6.33 9.63 1.78
N ALA A 108 -7.23 9.12 2.63
CA ALA A 108 -7.52 9.71 3.95
C ALA A 108 -6.31 9.66 4.90
N GLN A 109 -5.49 8.61 4.84
CA GLN A 109 -4.31 8.46 5.70
C GLN A 109 -3.19 9.46 5.35
N LYS A 110 -3.04 9.84 4.07
CA LYS A 110 -1.89 10.65 3.62
C LYS A 110 -1.81 12.03 4.28
N PRO A 111 -2.88 12.85 4.34
CA PRO A 111 -2.84 14.13 5.03
C PRO A 111 -2.49 14.01 6.52
N GLN A 112 -2.99 12.97 7.22
CA GLN A 112 -2.64 12.73 8.63
C GLN A 112 -1.14 12.50 8.79
N ASN A 113 -0.56 11.64 7.95
CA ASN A 113 0.88 11.37 7.97
C ASN A 113 1.71 12.62 7.65
N MET A 114 1.22 13.49 6.76
CA MET A 114 1.87 14.79 6.50
C MET A 114 1.87 15.66 7.75
N LEU A 115 0.73 15.77 8.44
CA LEU A 115 0.62 16.55 9.68
C LEU A 115 1.53 16.02 10.79
N ILE A 116 1.55 14.70 10.98
CA ILE A 116 2.45 14.05 11.94
C ILE A 116 3.90 14.34 11.58
N ALA A 117 4.29 14.21 10.31
CA ALA A 117 5.63 14.50 9.83
C ALA A 117 6.01 15.97 10.08
N PHE A 118 5.13 16.93 9.78
CA PHE A 118 5.37 18.33 10.12
C PHE A 118 5.52 18.54 11.62
N GLY A 119 4.66 17.93 12.44
CA GLY A 119 4.78 17.99 13.90
C GLY A 119 6.15 17.51 14.39
N TRP A 120 6.68 16.43 13.82
CA TRP A 120 8.01 15.94 14.14
C TRP A 120 9.14 16.82 13.61
N ALA A 121 9.00 17.43 12.43
CA ALA A 121 9.99 18.36 11.90
C ALA A 121 10.14 19.62 12.78
N PHE A 122 9.04 20.12 13.34
CA PHE A 122 9.05 21.34 14.17
C PHE A 122 9.27 21.07 15.66
N PHE A 123 8.50 20.14 16.26
CA PHE A 123 8.53 19.91 17.71
C PHE A 123 9.47 18.78 18.14
N GLN A 124 9.87 17.89 17.22
CA GLN A 124 10.85 16.82 17.44
C GLN A 124 10.50 15.83 18.58
N ASN A 125 9.24 15.77 19.01
CA ASN A 125 8.83 14.98 20.18
C ASN A 125 7.40 14.37 20.08
N GLY A 126 6.75 14.46 18.92
CA GLY A 126 5.41 13.89 18.70
C GLY A 126 4.25 14.59 19.43
N SER A 127 4.51 15.69 20.14
CA SER A 127 3.51 16.40 20.96
C SER A 127 2.29 16.91 20.19
N LEU A 128 2.43 17.22 18.88
CA LEU A 128 1.34 17.74 18.05
C LEU A 128 0.05 16.90 18.15
N THR A 129 0.19 15.59 18.15
CA THR A 129 -0.95 14.64 18.20
C THR A 129 -1.63 14.56 19.57
N LYS A 130 -0.97 15.07 20.62
CA LYS A 130 -1.48 15.14 22.00
C LYS A 130 -2.04 16.53 22.33
N MET A 131 -1.59 17.57 21.64
CA MET A 131 -2.01 18.96 21.87
C MET A 131 -3.36 19.32 21.25
N ILE A 132 -3.83 18.54 20.27
CA ILE A 132 -5.00 18.87 19.45
C ILE A 132 -5.99 17.70 19.49
N SER A 133 -7.29 17.99 19.56
CA SER A 133 -8.33 16.95 19.54
C SER A 133 -8.38 16.24 18.17
N PRO A 134 -8.84 14.97 18.13
CA PRO A 134 -8.88 14.22 16.87
C PRO A 134 -9.69 14.90 15.77
N LEU A 135 -10.85 15.47 16.12
CA LEU A 135 -11.71 16.16 15.18
C LEU A 135 -11.03 17.37 14.53
N VAL A 136 -10.34 18.20 15.32
CA VAL A 136 -9.63 19.38 14.78
C VAL A 136 -8.51 18.95 13.83
N LEU A 137 -7.73 17.92 14.21
CA LEU A 137 -6.68 17.41 13.34
C LEU A 137 -7.25 16.81 12.04
N GLN A 138 -8.39 16.09 12.09
CA GLN A 138 -9.06 15.60 10.88
C GLN A 138 -9.62 16.72 10.01
N CYS A 139 -10.12 17.82 10.59
CA CYS A 139 -10.53 18.99 9.83
C CYS A 139 -9.33 19.62 9.09
N ILE A 140 -8.16 19.71 9.72
CA ILE A 140 -6.93 20.18 9.06
C ILE A 140 -6.51 19.20 7.96
N ALA A 141 -6.56 17.88 8.24
CA ALA A 141 -6.27 16.83 7.26
C ALA A 141 -7.20 16.92 6.04
N LEU A 142 -8.47 17.25 6.26
CA LEU A 142 -9.47 17.45 5.21
C LEU A 142 -9.16 18.68 4.36
N VAL A 143 -8.76 19.80 4.97
CA VAL A 143 -8.32 21.01 4.24
C VAL A 143 -7.11 20.71 3.36
N ILE A 144 -6.10 20.00 3.91
CA ILE A 144 -4.92 19.55 3.15
C ILE A 144 -5.35 18.65 1.99
N PHE A 145 -6.24 17.70 2.23
CA PHE A 145 -6.75 16.83 1.19
C PHE A 145 -7.43 17.61 0.06
N PHE A 146 -8.30 18.57 0.38
CA PHE A 146 -8.96 19.41 -0.64
C PHE A 146 -7.96 20.25 -1.43
N PHE A 147 -6.93 20.77 -0.78
CA PHE A 147 -5.83 21.46 -1.47
C PHE A 147 -5.16 20.54 -2.49
N PHE A 148 -4.83 19.30 -2.12
CA PHE A 148 -4.22 18.34 -3.05
C PHE A 148 -5.19 17.82 -4.11
N LEU A 149 -6.48 17.71 -3.81
CA LEU A 149 -7.52 17.38 -4.80
C LEU A 149 -7.64 18.48 -5.85
N TRP A 150 -7.67 19.74 -5.43
CA TRP A 150 -7.64 20.90 -6.33
C TRP A 150 -6.33 20.93 -7.13
N TYR A 151 -5.19 20.72 -6.49
CA TYR A 151 -3.89 20.71 -7.15
C TYR A 151 -3.80 19.60 -8.21
N ALA A 152 -4.24 18.38 -7.87
CA ALA A 152 -4.30 17.25 -8.79
C ALA A 152 -5.19 17.56 -10.01
N SER A 153 -6.31 18.27 -9.79
CA SER A 153 -7.19 18.71 -10.87
C SER A 153 -6.56 19.68 -11.88
N LYS A 154 -5.41 20.29 -11.53
CA LYS A 154 -4.65 21.22 -12.39
C LYS A 154 -3.52 20.54 -13.19
N GLY A 155 -3.23 19.26 -12.94
CA GLY A 155 -2.13 18.51 -13.55
C GLY A 155 -0.87 18.49 -12.67
N VAL A 156 -0.31 17.29 -12.43
CA VAL A 156 0.68 17.00 -11.36
C VAL A 156 2.11 16.86 -11.91
N THR A 157 2.77 17.95 -12.32
CA THR A 157 4.13 17.86 -12.87
C THR A 157 5.22 18.10 -11.83
N ALA A 158 5.11 19.14 -10.98
CA ALA A 158 6.16 19.53 -10.04
C ALA A 158 6.38 18.49 -8.91
N LEU A 159 5.29 17.97 -8.35
CA LEU A 159 5.34 16.99 -7.26
C LEU A 159 5.92 15.64 -7.67
N LYS A 160 5.94 15.29 -8.97
CA LYS A 160 6.51 14.04 -9.44
C LYS A 160 8.02 13.96 -9.16
N ARG A 161 8.75 15.07 -9.38
CA ARG A 161 10.20 15.14 -9.12
C ARG A 161 10.50 15.13 -7.62
N ILE A 162 9.73 15.89 -6.85
CA ILE A 162 9.85 15.94 -5.39
C ILE A 162 9.58 14.55 -4.79
N GLY A 163 8.51 13.89 -5.24
CA GLY A 163 8.16 12.55 -4.79
C GLY A 163 9.22 11.51 -5.11
N ALA A 164 9.82 11.56 -6.30
CA ALA A 164 10.93 10.68 -6.65
C ALA A 164 12.13 10.89 -5.73
N LEU A 165 12.50 12.14 -5.47
CA LEU A 165 13.60 12.48 -4.56
C LEU A 165 13.31 12.01 -3.14
N SER A 166 12.14 12.35 -2.59
CA SER A 166 11.69 11.91 -1.28
C SER A 166 11.66 10.39 -1.14
N GLY A 167 11.17 9.67 -2.17
CA GLY A 167 11.14 8.21 -2.19
C GLY A 167 12.54 7.60 -2.17
N SER A 168 13.47 8.15 -2.95
CA SER A 168 14.89 7.74 -2.92
C SER A 168 15.54 7.99 -1.56
N PHE A 169 15.30 9.14 -0.94
CA PHE A 169 15.79 9.42 0.42
C PHE A 169 15.19 8.46 1.45
N MET A 170 13.87 8.23 1.42
CA MET A 170 13.22 7.30 2.33
C MET A 170 13.77 5.87 2.17
N PHE A 171 14.05 5.44 0.94
CA PHE A 171 14.73 4.17 0.67
C PHE A 171 16.10 4.10 1.34
N VAL A 172 16.96 5.10 1.09
CA VAL A 172 18.31 5.16 1.66
C VAL A 172 18.25 5.19 3.19
N MET A 173 17.39 6.02 3.76
CA MET A 173 17.20 6.12 5.21
C MET A 173 16.70 4.81 5.83
N SER A 174 15.87 4.04 5.12
CA SER A 174 15.41 2.72 5.59
C SER A 174 16.56 1.71 5.68
N ILE A 175 17.43 1.66 4.67
CA ILE A 175 18.60 0.77 4.67
C ILE A 175 19.63 1.25 5.71
N LEU A 176 19.90 2.55 5.74
CA LEU A 176 20.81 3.17 6.70
C LEU A 176 20.38 2.90 8.14
N TYR A 177 19.09 3.00 8.43
CA TYR A 177 18.53 2.66 9.74
C TYR A 177 18.91 1.24 10.16
N ILE A 178 18.68 0.23 9.29
CA ILE A 178 18.96 -1.16 9.61
C ILE A 178 20.45 -1.36 9.94
N LEU A 179 21.32 -0.80 9.10
CA LEU A 179 22.78 -0.95 9.27
C LEU A 179 23.26 -0.29 10.56
N LEU A 180 22.84 0.96 10.82
CA LEU A 180 23.28 1.71 12.00
C LEU A 180 22.66 1.14 13.29
N ALA A 181 21.40 0.73 13.28
CA ALA A 181 20.76 0.16 14.47
C ALA A 181 21.42 -1.16 14.90
N LEU A 182 21.78 -2.03 13.94
CA LEU A 182 22.48 -3.28 14.22
C LEU A 182 23.96 -3.07 14.60
N ALA A 183 24.60 -2.02 14.09
CA ALA A 183 25.99 -1.72 14.40
C ALA A 183 26.17 -0.93 15.71
N ALA A 184 25.13 -0.23 16.18
CA ALA A 184 25.21 0.63 17.37
C ALA A 184 25.78 -0.05 18.62
N PRO A 185 25.39 -1.30 19.00
CA PRO A 185 25.96 -1.98 20.17
C PRO A 185 27.47 -2.24 20.08
N HIS A 186 28.02 -2.26 18.88
CA HIS A 186 29.43 -2.58 18.62
C HIS A 186 30.30 -1.34 18.37
N LEU A 187 29.69 -0.24 17.92
CA LEU A 187 30.40 0.98 17.51
C LEU A 187 30.19 2.16 18.48
N THR A 188 29.26 2.04 19.42
CA THR A 188 28.85 3.13 20.32
C THR A 188 28.65 2.61 21.74
N THR A 189 28.40 3.53 22.68
CA THR A 189 28.00 3.20 24.06
C THR A 189 26.48 3.06 24.24
N ALA A 190 25.76 2.85 23.13
CA ALA A 190 24.30 2.74 23.12
C ALA A 190 23.80 1.64 24.06
N LYS A 191 22.86 2.01 24.93
CA LYS A 191 22.11 1.04 25.74
C LYS A 191 20.98 0.47 24.89
N THR A 192 21.20 -0.71 24.34
CA THR A 192 20.19 -1.47 23.60
C THR A 192 19.52 -2.52 24.48
N PHE A 193 18.32 -2.93 24.08
CA PHE A 193 17.69 -4.12 24.65
C PHE A 193 18.45 -5.37 24.23
N SER A 194 18.49 -6.36 25.11
CA SER A 194 18.97 -7.70 24.80
C SER A 194 17.77 -8.63 24.66
N TYR A 195 17.79 -9.48 23.65
CA TYR A 195 16.79 -10.53 23.45
C TYR A 195 17.49 -11.85 23.16
N SER A 196 16.89 -12.94 23.60
CA SER A 196 17.32 -14.29 23.26
C SER A 196 16.74 -14.71 21.92
N LEU A 197 17.58 -15.27 21.04
CA LEU A 197 17.12 -15.91 19.81
C LEU A 197 16.64 -17.34 20.10
N ASN A 198 15.59 -17.47 20.89
CA ASN A 198 14.97 -18.74 21.24
C ASN A 198 13.54 -18.83 20.69
N TRP A 199 12.98 -20.05 20.75
CA TRP A 199 11.65 -20.35 20.23
C TRP A 199 10.56 -19.51 20.89
N GLU A 200 10.63 -19.28 22.19
CA GLU A 200 9.62 -18.51 22.94
C GLU A 200 9.57 -17.04 22.52
N THR A 201 10.72 -16.44 22.21
CA THR A 201 10.82 -15.03 21.81
C THR A 201 10.31 -14.81 20.38
N LEU A 202 10.56 -15.76 19.48
CA LEU A 202 10.32 -15.59 18.05
C LEU A 202 9.00 -16.20 17.58
N MET A 203 8.45 -17.20 18.28
CA MET A 203 7.25 -17.87 17.81
C MET A 203 5.98 -17.12 18.20
N PRO A 204 5.12 -16.77 17.23
CA PRO A 204 3.79 -16.29 17.52
C PRO A 204 2.95 -17.38 18.17
N THR A 205 2.06 -16.95 19.05
CA THR A 205 0.93 -17.78 19.50
C THR A 205 -0.14 -17.67 18.42
N PHE A 206 -0.52 -18.77 17.78
CA PHE A 206 -1.50 -18.79 16.69
C PHE A 206 -2.94 -18.75 17.23
N ASP A 207 -3.28 -17.69 17.94
CA ASP A 207 -4.62 -17.45 18.47
C ASP A 207 -5.43 -16.48 17.59
N PHE A 208 -6.65 -16.15 18.03
CA PHE A 208 -7.52 -15.21 17.32
C PHE A 208 -6.88 -13.83 17.16
N ASP A 209 -6.19 -13.33 18.19
CA ASP A 209 -5.52 -12.02 18.17
C ASP A 209 -4.42 -11.98 17.10
N TYR A 210 -3.63 -13.06 16.98
CA TYR A 210 -2.66 -13.21 15.89
C TYR A 210 -3.32 -13.16 14.52
N MET A 211 -4.43 -13.88 14.34
CA MET A 211 -5.13 -13.90 13.05
C MET A 211 -5.60 -12.50 12.62
N THR A 212 -6.01 -11.64 13.56
CA THR A 212 -6.39 -10.24 13.25
C THR A 212 -5.24 -9.40 12.70
N THR A 213 -3.98 -9.79 12.95
CA THR A 213 -2.80 -9.06 12.45
C THR A 213 -2.40 -9.41 11.03
N LEU A 214 -2.90 -10.54 10.49
CA LEU A 214 -2.55 -11.01 9.15
C LEU A 214 -2.87 -9.99 8.06
N GLY A 215 -3.95 -9.21 8.23
CA GLY A 215 -4.31 -8.14 7.31
C GLY A 215 -3.18 -7.12 7.12
N ILE A 216 -2.53 -6.70 8.22
CA ILE A 216 -1.41 -5.75 8.17
C ILE A 216 -0.22 -6.37 7.45
N LEU A 217 0.08 -7.65 7.69
CA LEU A 217 1.19 -8.34 7.03
C LEU A 217 0.95 -8.48 5.52
N VAL A 218 -0.27 -8.86 5.11
CA VAL A 218 -0.68 -8.91 3.69
C VAL A 218 -0.59 -7.52 3.06
N PHE A 219 -1.06 -6.50 3.76
CA PHE A 219 -1.04 -5.12 3.29
C PHE A 219 0.39 -4.61 3.06
N ALA A 220 1.31 -4.92 3.98
CA ALA A 220 2.69 -4.46 3.95
C ALA A 220 3.50 -4.98 2.75
N VAL A 221 3.16 -6.16 2.22
CA VAL A 221 3.88 -6.79 1.10
C VAL A 221 3.10 -6.74 -0.22
N GLY A 222 1.92 -6.12 -0.20
CA GLY A 222 1.03 -6.02 -1.35
C GLY A 222 1.37 -4.88 -2.31
N GLY A 223 1.08 -5.07 -3.60
CA GLY A 223 1.10 -4.00 -4.60
C GLY A 223 2.17 -4.11 -5.69
N CYS A 224 2.90 -5.22 -5.80
CA CYS A 224 3.95 -5.39 -6.82
C CYS A 224 3.40 -5.39 -8.25
N GLU A 225 2.12 -5.75 -8.44
CA GLU A 225 1.43 -5.76 -9.73
C GLU A 225 1.25 -4.37 -10.32
N ARG A 226 1.30 -3.31 -9.51
CA ARG A 226 1.15 -1.92 -9.97
C ARG A 226 2.23 -1.49 -10.95
N LEU A 227 3.39 -2.15 -10.91
CA LEU A 227 4.52 -1.85 -11.78
C LEU A 227 4.53 -2.72 -13.05
N SER A 228 3.56 -3.64 -13.20
CA SER A 228 3.42 -4.44 -14.42
C SER A 228 3.26 -3.63 -15.72
N PRO A 229 2.67 -2.41 -15.74
CA PRO A 229 2.65 -1.61 -16.97
C PRO A 229 4.04 -1.17 -17.46
N TYR A 230 5.08 -1.25 -16.62
CA TYR A 230 6.47 -0.90 -16.99
C TYR A 230 7.23 -2.08 -17.60
N VAL A 231 6.61 -3.26 -17.72
CA VAL A 231 7.22 -4.47 -18.28
C VAL A 231 7.71 -4.25 -19.71
N ASN A 232 6.96 -3.50 -20.51
CA ASN A 232 7.29 -3.17 -21.90
C ASN A 232 8.51 -2.23 -22.06
N ASN A 233 8.97 -1.59 -20.97
CA ASN A 233 10.15 -0.73 -20.98
C ASN A 233 11.46 -1.52 -20.78
N LEU A 234 11.38 -2.82 -20.53
CA LEU A 234 12.52 -3.72 -20.39
C LEU A 234 13.08 -4.14 -21.76
N LYS A 235 14.36 -4.55 -21.78
CA LYS A 235 15.05 -5.07 -22.97
C LYS A 235 14.46 -6.42 -23.39
N LYS A 236 14.25 -7.30 -22.42
CA LYS A 236 13.69 -8.65 -22.61
C LYS A 236 12.55 -8.89 -21.60
N PRO A 237 11.38 -8.24 -21.80
CA PRO A 237 10.28 -8.22 -20.83
C PRO A 237 9.94 -9.60 -20.24
N SER A 238 9.84 -10.62 -21.10
CA SER A 238 9.45 -11.97 -20.73
C SER A 238 10.39 -12.65 -19.72
N SER A 239 11.69 -12.34 -19.74
CA SER A 239 12.70 -12.98 -18.88
C SER A 239 13.25 -12.05 -17.80
N GLU A 240 13.21 -10.74 -18.05
CA GLU A 240 13.73 -9.71 -17.14
C GLU A 240 12.71 -9.31 -16.07
N TYR A 241 11.41 -9.31 -16.39
CA TYR A 241 10.40 -8.95 -15.40
C TYR A 241 10.32 -9.94 -14.22
N PRO A 242 10.31 -11.28 -14.43
CA PRO A 242 10.36 -12.21 -13.31
C PRO A 242 11.61 -12.05 -12.44
N LYS A 243 12.78 -11.75 -13.03
CA LYS A 243 14.02 -11.47 -12.29
C LYS A 243 13.87 -10.22 -11.42
N SER A 244 13.25 -9.18 -11.96
CA SER A 244 12.93 -7.95 -11.25
C SER A 244 12.04 -8.21 -10.03
N MET A 245 11.01 -9.04 -10.20
CA MET A 245 10.09 -9.47 -9.15
C MET A 245 10.79 -10.27 -8.04
N ILE A 246 11.60 -11.27 -8.41
CA ILE A 246 12.38 -12.08 -7.45
C ILE A 246 13.37 -11.21 -6.67
N PHE A 247 14.08 -10.32 -7.36
CA PHE A 247 15.03 -9.40 -6.72
C PHE A 247 14.34 -8.48 -5.71
N MET A 248 13.19 -7.92 -6.07
CA MET A 248 12.38 -7.13 -5.15
C MET A 248 11.95 -7.96 -3.93
N ALA A 249 11.48 -9.21 -4.13
CA ALA A 249 11.05 -10.06 -3.03
C ALA A 249 12.18 -10.39 -2.04
N ILE A 250 13.40 -10.64 -2.53
CA ILE A 250 14.59 -10.87 -1.70
C ILE A 250 14.88 -9.62 -0.86
N MET A 251 14.85 -8.43 -1.47
CA MET A 251 15.08 -7.17 -0.75
C MET A 251 14.04 -6.95 0.35
N VAL A 252 12.76 -7.20 0.07
CA VAL A 252 11.69 -7.10 1.07
C VAL A 252 11.95 -8.06 2.22
N ALA A 253 12.28 -9.32 1.92
CA ALA A 253 12.52 -10.33 2.96
C ALA A 253 13.70 -9.95 3.87
N VAL A 254 14.84 -9.59 3.27
CA VAL A 254 16.04 -9.20 4.03
C VAL A 254 15.77 -7.97 4.90
N THR A 255 15.15 -6.94 4.35
CA THR A 255 14.89 -5.70 5.09
C THR A 255 13.82 -5.85 6.16
N ALA A 256 12.81 -6.70 5.95
CA ALA A 256 11.82 -7.03 6.97
C ALA A 256 12.43 -7.75 8.18
N LEU A 257 13.24 -8.79 7.93
CA LEU A 257 13.84 -9.59 9.00
C LEU A 257 14.88 -8.77 9.77
N LEU A 258 15.85 -8.17 9.07
CA LEU A 258 16.89 -7.36 9.72
C LEU A 258 16.30 -6.11 10.39
N GLY A 259 15.30 -5.48 9.77
CA GLY A 259 14.60 -4.34 10.36
C GLY A 259 13.84 -4.72 11.64
N THR A 260 13.23 -5.90 11.70
CA THR A 260 12.51 -6.35 12.91
C THR A 260 13.48 -6.59 14.07
N PHE A 261 14.66 -7.20 13.81
CA PHE A 261 15.71 -7.34 14.82
C PHE A 261 16.27 -5.98 15.26
N ALA A 262 16.52 -5.06 14.33
CA ALA A 262 16.93 -3.70 14.64
C ALA A 262 15.93 -2.98 15.57
N MET A 263 14.62 -3.12 15.32
CA MET A 263 13.58 -2.59 16.22
C MET A 263 13.66 -3.23 17.61
N GLY A 264 13.92 -4.55 17.68
CA GLY A 264 14.08 -5.27 18.94
C GLY A 264 15.25 -4.82 19.81
N LEU A 265 16.28 -4.19 19.23
CA LEU A 265 17.38 -3.57 19.98
C LEU A 265 16.99 -2.21 20.58
N MET A 266 15.96 -1.56 20.03
CA MET A 266 15.62 -0.15 20.31
C MET A 266 14.38 0.00 21.19
N PHE A 267 13.46 -0.96 21.11
CA PHE A 267 12.20 -0.97 21.84
C PHE A 267 12.05 -2.24 22.66
N ASP A 268 11.43 -2.10 23.83
CA ASP A 268 11.13 -3.23 24.70
C ASP A 268 10.07 -4.12 24.02
N PRO A 269 10.37 -5.40 23.71
CA PRO A 269 9.40 -6.31 23.12
C PRO A 269 8.22 -6.62 24.05
N ASN A 270 8.37 -6.44 25.36
CA ASN A 270 7.33 -6.69 26.35
C ASN A 270 6.48 -5.44 26.66
N ASN A 271 6.95 -4.26 26.28
CA ASN A 271 6.27 -2.99 26.55
C ASN A 271 6.33 -2.06 25.32
N ILE A 272 5.70 -2.52 24.24
CA ILE A 272 5.64 -1.80 22.97
C ILE A 272 4.76 -0.53 23.12
N PRO A 273 5.27 0.67 22.76
CA PRO A 273 4.47 1.89 22.83
C PRO A 273 3.19 1.80 22.00
N LYS A 274 2.05 2.23 22.57
CA LYS A 274 0.74 2.17 21.91
C LYS A 274 0.66 3.01 20.63
N ASP A 275 1.47 4.06 20.55
CA ASP A 275 1.58 4.97 19.42
C ASP A 275 2.74 4.63 18.47
N LEU A 276 3.37 3.46 18.62
CA LEU A 276 4.53 3.08 17.81
C LEU A 276 4.18 2.99 16.31
N MET A 277 2.97 2.59 15.93
CA MET A 277 2.54 2.61 14.52
C MET A 277 2.48 4.04 13.94
N MET A 278 2.17 5.03 14.78
CA MET A 278 2.05 6.44 14.39
C MET A 278 3.40 7.16 14.40
N ASN A 279 4.17 6.96 15.48
CA ASN A 279 5.36 7.74 15.78
C ASN A 279 6.67 6.92 15.69
N GLY A 280 6.59 5.61 15.55
CA GLY A 280 7.74 4.71 15.73
C GLY A 280 8.87 4.95 14.76
N ALA A 281 8.59 5.37 13.53
CA ALA A 281 9.65 5.74 12.61
C ALA A 281 10.51 6.90 13.14
N TYR A 282 9.86 7.92 13.71
CA TYR A 282 10.54 9.07 14.31
C TYR A 282 11.25 8.70 15.60
N TYR A 283 10.63 7.88 16.46
CA TYR A 283 11.29 7.34 17.66
C TYR A 283 12.55 6.56 17.32
N SER A 284 12.51 5.74 16.27
CA SER A 284 13.66 4.99 15.78
C SER A 284 14.79 5.92 15.33
N PHE A 285 14.49 6.94 14.53
CA PHE A 285 15.51 7.90 14.10
C PHE A 285 16.02 8.81 15.22
N SER A 286 15.19 9.11 16.24
CA SER A 286 15.61 9.84 17.45
C SER A 286 16.63 9.05 18.23
N LYS A 287 16.29 7.80 18.59
CA LYS A 287 17.20 6.87 19.29
C LYS A 287 18.48 6.63 18.51
N LEU A 288 18.39 6.51 17.17
CA LEU A 288 19.57 6.38 16.33
C LEU A 288 20.47 7.62 16.41
N GLY A 289 19.87 8.81 16.38
CA GLY A 289 20.60 10.05 16.54
C GLY A 289 21.28 10.19 17.91
N GLU A 290 20.63 9.69 18.97
CA GLU A 290 21.21 9.60 20.31
C GLU A 290 22.39 8.62 20.36
N TYR A 291 22.24 7.41 19.80
CA TYR A 291 23.31 6.39 19.77
C TYR A 291 24.60 6.89 19.12
N TYR A 292 24.47 7.69 18.06
CA TYR A 292 25.59 8.23 17.28
C TYR A 292 25.97 9.67 17.63
N GLY A 293 25.35 10.28 18.67
CA GLY A 293 25.71 11.62 19.14
C GLY A 293 25.36 12.77 18.19
N ILE A 294 24.42 12.57 17.25
CA ILE A 294 23.99 13.59 16.27
C ILE A 294 22.61 14.18 16.56
N GLY A 295 22.02 13.83 17.71
CA GLY A 295 20.73 14.38 18.18
C GLY A 295 19.58 14.14 17.21
N GLN A 296 18.69 15.12 17.05
CA GLN A 296 17.46 14.99 16.26
C GLN A 296 17.65 15.14 14.73
N THR A 297 18.91 15.16 14.24
CA THR A 297 19.22 15.38 12.83
C THR A 297 18.52 14.38 11.91
N PHE A 298 18.57 13.08 12.24
CA PHE A 298 17.88 12.05 11.46
C PHE A 298 16.35 12.22 11.47
N VAL A 299 15.77 12.66 12.59
CA VAL A 299 14.34 12.88 12.72
C VAL A 299 13.88 14.00 11.81
N ILE A 300 14.59 15.14 11.81
CA ILE A 300 14.24 16.30 10.97
C ILE A 300 14.33 15.93 9.48
N ILE A 301 15.42 15.28 9.06
CA ILE A 301 15.59 14.84 7.66
C ILE A 301 14.47 13.88 7.28
N TYR A 302 14.23 12.86 8.10
CA TYR A 302 13.18 11.87 7.83
C TYR A 302 11.78 12.51 7.78
N ALA A 303 11.49 13.43 8.69
CA ALA A 303 10.22 14.14 8.77
C ALA A 303 9.96 15.00 7.53
N ILE A 304 10.93 15.80 7.09
CA ILE A 304 10.81 16.61 5.87
C ILE A 304 10.63 15.71 4.64
N CYS A 305 11.46 14.68 4.50
CA CYS A 305 11.35 13.74 3.39
C CYS A 305 9.99 13.04 3.38
N THR A 306 9.48 12.65 4.55
CA THR A 306 8.17 12.02 4.70
C THR A 306 7.05 12.99 4.33
N ALA A 307 7.06 14.23 4.83
CA ALA A 307 6.03 15.22 4.50
C ALA A 307 5.94 15.47 2.99
N LEU A 308 7.10 15.67 2.33
CA LEU A 308 7.19 15.87 0.89
C LEU A 308 6.80 14.61 0.09
N GLY A 309 7.22 13.43 0.54
CA GLY A 309 6.89 12.16 -0.10
C GLY A 309 5.39 11.85 -0.03
N GLN A 310 4.76 12.17 1.10
CA GLN A 310 3.33 11.99 1.31
C GLN A 310 2.51 12.98 0.47
N ALA A 311 2.94 14.24 0.37
CA ALA A 311 2.35 15.25 -0.52
C ALA A 311 2.36 14.79 -1.99
N ALA A 312 3.53 14.35 -2.47
CA ALA A 312 3.68 13.89 -3.83
C ALA A 312 2.84 12.62 -4.11
N THR A 313 2.88 11.66 -3.19
CA THR A 313 2.09 10.43 -3.29
C THR A 313 0.59 10.75 -3.33
N LEU A 314 0.09 11.63 -2.45
CA LEU A 314 -1.32 12.01 -2.41
C LEU A 314 -1.77 12.61 -3.74
N ALA A 315 -1.02 13.57 -4.29
CA ALA A 315 -1.37 14.20 -5.56
C ALA A 315 -1.44 13.19 -6.72
N ILE A 316 -0.51 12.22 -6.77
CA ILE A 316 -0.47 11.19 -7.82
C ILE A 316 -1.60 10.16 -7.61
N SER A 317 -1.81 9.73 -6.37
CA SER A 317 -2.78 8.69 -6.00
C SER A 317 -4.24 9.11 -6.15
N ILE A 318 -4.53 10.42 -6.16
CA ILE A 318 -5.86 10.94 -6.47
C ILE A 318 -6.22 10.67 -7.94
N ASP A 319 -5.28 10.92 -8.85
CA ASP A 319 -5.56 10.96 -10.29
C ASP A 319 -5.41 9.59 -10.97
N ALA A 320 -4.34 8.86 -10.64
CA ALA A 320 -3.93 7.68 -11.38
C ALA A 320 -4.98 6.54 -11.39
N PRO A 321 -5.57 6.12 -10.26
CA PRO A 321 -6.52 4.99 -10.26
C PRO A 321 -7.81 5.29 -11.03
N ILE A 322 -8.30 6.53 -10.99
CA ILE A 322 -9.51 6.95 -11.73
C ILE A 322 -9.23 6.88 -13.23
N LYS A 323 -8.08 7.40 -13.67
CA LYS A 323 -7.70 7.36 -15.08
C LYS A 323 -7.49 5.94 -15.59
N ILE A 324 -6.89 5.06 -14.78
CA ILE A 324 -6.71 3.65 -15.13
C ILE A 324 -8.07 2.96 -15.31
N LEU A 325 -9.02 3.20 -14.40
CA LEU A 325 -10.39 2.71 -14.56
C LEU A 325 -10.99 3.22 -15.88
N LEU A 326 -10.96 4.52 -16.13
CA LEU A 326 -11.64 5.12 -17.28
C LEU A 326 -10.94 4.89 -18.63
N SER A 327 -9.64 4.58 -18.65
CA SER A 327 -8.89 4.39 -19.90
C SER A 327 -9.22 3.10 -20.64
N ASP A 328 -9.65 2.07 -19.91
CA ASP A 328 -9.86 0.72 -20.46
C ASP A 328 -11.27 0.18 -20.09
N VAL A 329 -12.17 1.04 -19.62
CA VAL A 329 -13.53 0.64 -19.28
C VAL A 329 -14.41 0.58 -20.52
N ASP A 330 -15.22 -0.47 -20.58
CA ASP A 330 -16.24 -0.59 -21.61
C ASP A 330 -17.40 0.39 -21.31
N PRO A 331 -17.80 1.25 -22.29
CA PRO A 331 -18.89 2.19 -22.13
C PRO A 331 -20.21 1.56 -21.66
N GLN A 332 -20.38 0.24 -21.84
CA GLN A 332 -21.57 -0.45 -21.37
C GLN A 332 -21.73 -0.44 -19.83
N PHE A 333 -20.63 -0.25 -19.08
CA PHE A 333 -20.61 -0.32 -17.61
C PHE A 333 -20.43 1.03 -16.91
N VAL A 334 -20.25 2.12 -17.66
CA VAL A 334 -19.99 3.46 -17.09
C VAL A 334 -20.86 4.51 -17.79
N PRO A 335 -21.68 5.28 -17.05
CA PRO A 335 -22.55 6.28 -17.65
C PRO A 335 -21.75 7.46 -18.21
N LYS A 336 -22.29 8.14 -19.22
CA LYS A 336 -21.64 9.27 -19.92
C LYS A 336 -21.25 10.40 -18.97
N VAL A 337 -21.99 10.60 -17.89
CA VAL A 337 -21.65 11.61 -16.86
C VAL A 337 -20.33 11.28 -16.15
N PHE A 338 -20.00 10.01 -16.00
CA PHE A 338 -18.82 9.55 -15.28
C PHE A 338 -17.55 9.57 -16.14
N THR A 339 -17.69 9.58 -17.47
CA THR A 339 -16.59 9.76 -18.42
C THR A 339 -16.26 11.23 -18.72
N LYS A 340 -17.04 12.18 -18.18
CA LYS A 340 -16.78 13.63 -18.37
C LYS A 340 -15.43 14.05 -17.78
N VAL A 341 -14.60 14.64 -18.64
CA VAL A 341 -13.32 15.24 -18.27
C VAL A 341 -13.37 16.76 -18.40
N ASN A 342 -12.57 17.46 -17.59
CA ASN A 342 -12.38 18.90 -17.74
C ASN A 342 -11.38 19.24 -18.89
N ALA A 343 -11.13 20.52 -19.12
CA ALA A 343 -10.18 21.00 -20.15
C ALA A 343 -8.74 20.47 -20.00
N LYS A 344 -8.39 19.89 -18.85
CA LYS A 344 -7.08 19.30 -18.55
C LYS A 344 -7.09 17.77 -18.55
N GLY A 345 -8.17 17.14 -19.02
CA GLY A 345 -8.30 15.69 -19.08
C GLY A 345 -8.50 15.02 -17.71
N VAL A 346 -8.99 15.76 -16.71
CA VAL A 346 -9.25 15.24 -15.35
C VAL A 346 -10.71 14.77 -15.23
N PRO A 347 -10.97 13.54 -14.75
CA PRO A 347 -12.33 13.03 -14.57
C PRO A 347 -13.10 13.72 -13.44
N VAL A 348 -14.08 14.56 -13.80
CA VAL A 348 -14.76 15.46 -12.85
C VAL A 348 -15.58 14.68 -11.82
N THR A 349 -16.35 13.70 -12.27
CA THR A 349 -17.26 12.92 -11.40
C THR A 349 -16.48 12.01 -10.46
N GLY A 350 -15.39 11.39 -10.94
CA GLY A 350 -14.50 10.59 -10.10
C GLY A 350 -13.86 11.42 -8.98
N TYR A 351 -13.42 12.65 -9.27
CA TYR A 351 -12.86 13.55 -8.25
C TYR A 351 -13.91 13.97 -7.22
N LYS A 352 -15.14 14.26 -7.64
CA LYS A 352 -16.25 14.57 -6.71
C LYS A 352 -16.56 13.38 -5.78
N LEU A 353 -16.64 12.17 -6.33
CA LEU A 353 -16.89 10.98 -5.51
C LEU A 353 -15.73 10.72 -4.53
N THR A 354 -14.49 10.86 -5.00
CA THR A 354 -13.28 10.78 -4.15
C THR A 354 -13.35 11.80 -3.01
N ALA A 355 -13.78 13.03 -3.31
CA ALA A 355 -13.92 14.09 -2.32
C ALA A 355 -14.90 13.72 -1.21
N ILE A 356 -16.09 13.24 -1.58
CA ILE A 356 -17.15 12.86 -0.64
C ILE A 356 -16.68 11.69 0.24
N LEU A 357 -16.14 10.64 -0.37
CA LEU A 357 -15.76 9.42 0.36
C LEU A 357 -14.61 9.67 1.33
N VAL A 358 -13.57 10.41 0.92
CA VAL A 358 -12.46 10.76 1.80
C VAL A 358 -12.91 11.70 2.93
N SER A 359 -13.83 12.63 2.65
CA SER A 359 -14.40 13.51 3.69
C SER A 359 -15.12 12.70 4.78
N ILE A 360 -15.93 11.73 4.38
CA ILE A 360 -16.63 10.83 5.31
C ILE A 360 -15.61 10.03 6.14
N LEU A 361 -14.59 9.46 5.49
CA LEU A 361 -13.55 8.65 6.15
C LEU A 361 -12.64 9.44 7.10
N LEU A 362 -12.52 10.76 6.91
CA LEU A 362 -11.79 11.62 7.84
C LEU A 362 -12.66 12.04 9.02
N ILE A 363 -13.91 12.48 8.76
CA ILE A 363 -14.72 13.14 9.79
C ILE A 363 -15.51 12.15 10.66
N VAL A 364 -16.22 11.19 10.07
CA VAL A 364 -17.09 10.26 10.82
C VAL A 364 -16.34 9.48 11.91
N PRO A 365 -15.18 8.86 11.64
CA PRO A 365 -14.48 8.11 12.69
C PRO A 365 -13.92 9.01 13.81
N ALA A 366 -13.62 10.28 13.53
CA ALA A 366 -13.16 11.22 14.56
C ALA A 366 -14.25 11.64 15.56
N LEU A 367 -15.53 11.38 15.24
CA LEU A 367 -16.64 11.60 16.17
C LEU A 367 -16.77 10.47 17.19
N GLY A 368 -16.34 9.24 16.84
CA GLY A 368 -16.46 8.05 17.70
C GLY A 368 -15.15 7.55 18.30
N ILE A 369 -13.99 7.90 17.73
CA ILE A 369 -12.68 7.47 18.21
C ILE A 369 -12.03 8.60 19.02
N GLY A 370 -11.89 8.37 20.34
CA GLY A 370 -11.60 9.42 21.32
C GLY A 370 -10.20 10.04 21.28
N ASP A 371 -9.21 9.40 20.64
CA ASP A 371 -7.84 9.92 20.58
C ASP A 371 -7.16 9.68 19.22
N MET A 372 -6.13 10.48 18.95
CA MET A 372 -5.43 10.47 17.66
C MET A 372 -4.66 9.19 17.38
N THR A 373 -4.11 8.55 18.41
CA THR A 373 -3.37 7.29 18.25
C THR A 373 -4.32 6.18 17.84
N SER A 374 -5.45 6.04 18.55
CA SER A 374 -6.48 5.07 18.21
C SER A 374 -7.06 5.30 16.82
N LEU A 375 -7.32 6.57 16.46
CA LEU A 375 -7.86 6.93 15.14
C LEU A 375 -6.87 6.62 14.01
N TYR A 376 -5.60 6.95 14.19
CA TYR A 376 -4.54 6.63 13.24
C TYR A 376 -4.37 5.11 13.06
N ASN A 377 -4.28 4.38 14.18
CA ASN A 377 -4.12 2.93 14.16
C ASN A 377 -5.33 2.24 13.52
N TRP A 378 -6.54 2.72 13.79
CA TRP A 378 -7.75 2.26 13.15
C TRP A 378 -7.70 2.46 11.63
N LEU A 379 -7.31 3.65 11.14
CA LEU A 379 -7.27 3.93 9.71
C LEU A 379 -6.19 3.11 8.98
N ILE A 380 -5.04 2.84 9.61
CA ILE A 380 -4.05 1.88 9.06
C ILE A 380 -4.65 0.48 8.96
N ARG A 381 -5.38 0.02 9.98
CA ARG A 381 -6.02 -1.29 9.96
C ARG A 381 -7.14 -1.36 8.93
N LEU A 382 -7.91 -0.29 8.76
CA LEU A 382 -8.90 -0.19 7.69
C LEU A 382 -8.25 -0.27 6.30
N ASN A 383 -7.08 0.35 6.13
CA ASN A 383 -6.27 0.17 4.93
C ASN A 383 -5.89 -1.30 4.74
N ALA A 384 -5.52 -1.99 5.82
CA ALA A 384 -5.18 -3.41 5.79
C ALA A 384 -6.37 -4.34 5.50
N VAL A 385 -7.61 -3.87 5.68
CA VAL A 385 -8.83 -4.56 5.24
C VAL A 385 -9.15 -4.23 3.78
N CYS A 386 -9.15 -2.95 3.41
CA CYS A 386 -9.65 -2.51 2.10
C CYS A 386 -8.64 -2.74 0.97
N MET A 387 -7.39 -2.34 1.17
CA MET A 387 -6.37 -2.35 0.12
C MET A 387 -6.07 -3.75 -0.44
N PRO A 388 -6.09 -4.83 0.36
CA PRO A 388 -5.90 -6.17 -0.18
C PRO A 388 -7.08 -6.75 -0.95
N LEU A 389 -8.30 -6.19 -0.85
CA LEU A 389 -9.45 -6.64 -1.64
C LEU A 389 -9.19 -6.54 -3.15
N ARG A 390 -8.33 -5.61 -3.57
CA ARG A 390 -7.94 -5.55 -4.98
C ARG A 390 -7.02 -6.71 -5.40
N TYR A 391 -6.23 -7.27 -4.48
CA TYR A 391 -5.33 -8.39 -4.78
C TYR A 391 -6.10 -9.67 -5.07
N LEU A 392 -7.34 -9.79 -4.59
CA LEU A 392 -8.25 -10.87 -5.00
C LEU A 392 -8.41 -10.93 -6.52
N TRP A 393 -8.43 -9.78 -7.20
CA TRP A 393 -8.47 -9.73 -8.67
C TRP A 393 -7.17 -10.21 -9.31
N VAL A 394 -6.01 -10.00 -8.68
CA VAL A 394 -4.73 -10.53 -9.15
C VAL A 394 -4.76 -12.06 -9.15
N PHE A 395 -5.18 -12.64 -8.03
CA PHE A 395 -5.22 -14.10 -7.89
C PHE A 395 -6.30 -14.71 -8.78
N PHE A 396 -7.43 -14.04 -8.94
CA PHE A 396 -8.45 -14.44 -9.90
C PHE A 396 -7.93 -14.39 -11.35
N ALA A 397 -7.24 -13.31 -11.74
CA ALA A 397 -6.60 -13.22 -13.06
C ALA A 397 -5.60 -14.37 -13.29
N TYR A 398 -4.82 -14.73 -12.26
CA TYR A 398 -3.87 -15.84 -12.36
C TYR A 398 -4.57 -17.19 -12.55
N MET A 399 -5.62 -17.46 -11.77
CA MET A 399 -6.42 -18.68 -11.93
C MET A 399 -7.02 -18.76 -13.34
N MET A 400 -7.50 -17.65 -13.89
CA MET A 400 -8.06 -17.59 -15.24
C MET A 400 -6.99 -17.74 -16.33
N LEU A 401 -5.80 -17.17 -16.14
CA LEU A 401 -4.64 -17.44 -17.00
C LEU A 401 -4.33 -18.94 -17.03
N LYS A 402 -4.32 -19.62 -15.88
CA LYS A 402 -4.09 -21.08 -15.84
C LYS A 402 -5.23 -21.87 -16.46
N LYS A 403 -6.48 -21.47 -16.22
CA LYS A 403 -7.65 -22.10 -16.83
C LYS A 403 -7.59 -22.09 -18.35
N HIS A 404 -7.12 -20.99 -18.92
CA HIS A 404 -7.04 -20.75 -20.36
C HIS A 404 -5.59 -20.77 -20.87
N ALA A 405 -4.70 -21.54 -20.23
CA ALA A 405 -3.27 -21.55 -20.54
C ALA A 405 -2.96 -21.85 -22.02
N ASP A 406 -3.79 -22.66 -22.68
CA ASP A 406 -3.63 -23.04 -24.09
C ASP A 406 -3.81 -21.85 -25.06
N ASN A 407 -4.41 -20.74 -24.59
CA ASN A 407 -4.66 -19.54 -25.38
C ASN A 407 -3.55 -18.48 -25.26
N TYR A 408 -2.55 -18.69 -24.40
CA TYR A 408 -1.54 -17.67 -24.09
C TYR A 408 -0.12 -18.23 -24.15
N VAL A 409 0.79 -17.45 -24.74
CA VAL A 409 2.22 -17.77 -24.73
C VAL A 409 2.87 -17.11 -23.52
N SER A 410 3.33 -17.92 -22.57
CA SER A 410 4.07 -17.46 -21.38
C SER A 410 5.48 -18.07 -21.40
N GLU A 411 6.51 -17.23 -21.56
CA GLU A 411 7.91 -17.72 -21.54
C GLU A 411 8.37 -18.05 -20.11
N TYR A 412 7.84 -17.32 -19.13
CA TYR A 412 8.06 -17.60 -17.71
C TYR A 412 6.80 -18.19 -17.09
N HIS A 413 6.97 -19.26 -16.32
CA HIS A 413 5.92 -19.88 -15.54
C HIS A 413 6.34 -19.95 -14.08
N PHE A 414 5.48 -19.51 -13.18
CA PHE A 414 5.65 -19.82 -11.75
C PHE A 414 5.52 -21.33 -11.54
N VAL A 415 4.45 -21.93 -12.06
CA VAL A 415 4.23 -23.38 -12.07
C VAL A 415 3.69 -23.80 -13.43
N LYS A 416 4.29 -24.83 -14.04
CA LYS A 416 3.86 -25.34 -15.35
C LYS A 416 2.53 -26.11 -15.29
N SER A 417 2.28 -26.81 -14.18
CA SER A 417 1.03 -27.57 -13.99
C SER A 417 -0.16 -26.63 -13.80
N LYS A 418 -1.21 -26.83 -14.63
CA LYS A 418 -2.49 -26.14 -14.54
C LYS A 418 -3.13 -26.30 -13.15
N GLY A 419 -3.18 -27.52 -12.64
CA GLY A 419 -3.79 -27.84 -11.33
C GLY A 419 -3.06 -27.16 -10.17
N LEU A 420 -1.74 -27.28 -10.13
CA LEU A 420 -0.94 -26.64 -9.07
C LEU A 420 -1.00 -25.10 -9.16
N GLY A 421 -1.00 -24.55 -10.37
CA GLY A 421 -1.18 -23.10 -10.59
C GLY A 421 -2.54 -22.61 -10.09
N MET A 422 -3.63 -23.31 -10.39
CA MET A 422 -4.96 -22.98 -9.85
C MET A 422 -5.00 -23.09 -8.32
N LEU A 423 -4.42 -24.14 -7.74
CA LEU A 423 -4.36 -24.33 -6.29
C LEU A 423 -3.60 -23.20 -5.60
N ALA A 424 -2.44 -22.80 -6.14
CA ALA A 424 -1.65 -21.71 -5.58
C ALA A 424 -2.40 -20.37 -5.68
N GLY A 425 -3.04 -20.10 -6.83
CA GLY A 425 -3.88 -18.92 -7.01
C GLY A 425 -5.06 -18.88 -6.03
N PHE A 426 -5.75 -20.01 -5.87
CA PHE A 426 -6.85 -20.15 -4.91
C PHE A 426 -6.38 -19.97 -3.47
N TRP A 427 -5.24 -20.55 -3.09
CA TRP A 427 -4.64 -20.37 -1.77
C TRP A 427 -4.40 -18.89 -1.46
N CYS A 428 -3.73 -18.15 -2.36
CA CYS A 428 -3.45 -16.74 -2.12
C CYS A 428 -4.74 -15.89 -2.10
N PHE A 429 -5.73 -16.24 -2.94
CA PHE A 429 -7.06 -15.63 -2.90
C PHE A 429 -7.74 -15.84 -1.55
N ALA A 430 -7.84 -17.10 -1.11
CA ALA A 430 -8.51 -17.48 0.14
C ALA A 430 -7.79 -16.89 1.36
N PHE A 431 -6.45 -16.94 1.37
CA PHE A 431 -5.64 -16.36 2.43
C PHE A 431 -5.82 -14.83 2.52
N THR A 432 -5.87 -14.14 1.39
CA THR A 432 -6.12 -12.68 1.35
C THR A 432 -7.52 -12.36 1.86
N ALA A 433 -8.54 -13.09 1.41
CA ALA A 433 -9.92 -12.91 1.85
C ALA A 433 -10.03 -13.14 3.37
N PHE A 434 -9.44 -14.22 3.87
CA PHE A 434 -9.37 -14.54 5.29
C PHE A 434 -8.67 -13.42 6.08
N ALA A 435 -7.50 -12.96 5.65
CA ALA A 435 -6.77 -11.87 6.30
C ALA A 435 -7.57 -10.55 6.32
N CYS A 436 -8.33 -10.25 5.26
CA CYS A 436 -9.23 -9.08 5.23
C CYS A 436 -10.36 -9.21 6.25
N ILE A 437 -11.01 -10.38 6.32
CA ILE A 437 -12.08 -10.66 7.28
C ILE A 437 -11.55 -10.58 8.71
N MET A 438 -10.41 -11.21 8.99
CA MET A 438 -9.78 -11.17 10.31
C MET A 438 -9.34 -9.75 10.69
N GLY A 439 -8.89 -8.95 9.72
CA GLY A 439 -8.54 -7.55 9.93
C GLY A 439 -9.74 -6.65 10.25
N MET A 440 -10.98 -7.11 10.04
CA MET A 440 -12.17 -6.33 10.41
C MET A 440 -12.36 -6.23 11.92
N PHE A 441 -11.84 -7.20 12.70
CA PHE A 441 -11.95 -7.21 14.15
C PHE A 441 -11.02 -6.15 14.78
N PRO A 442 -11.55 -5.18 15.54
CA PRO A 442 -10.73 -4.16 16.18
C PRO A 442 -9.78 -4.76 17.22
N ARG A 443 -8.58 -4.19 17.30
CA ARG A 443 -7.53 -4.56 18.23
C ARG A 443 -7.10 -3.36 19.08
N GLY A 444 -6.58 -3.58 20.28
CA GLY A 444 -6.15 -2.48 21.16
C GLY A 444 -7.31 -1.64 21.72
N VAL A 445 -8.55 -2.10 21.54
CA VAL A 445 -9.77 -1.60 22.18
C VAL A 445 -10.44 -2.81 22.83
N GLN A 446 -10.94 -2.63 24.06
CA GLN A 446 -11.60 -3.72 24.79
C GLN A 446 -12.87 -4.16 24.06
N SER A 447 -12.98 -5.48 23.81
CA SER A 447 -14.16 -6.08 23.18
C SER A 447 -15.43 -5.80 24.01
N GLY A 448 -16.53 -5.54 23.33
CA GLY A 448 -17.83 -5.24 23.96
C GLY A 448 -18.04 -3.78 24.38
N THR A 449 -17.07 -2.89 24.14
CA THR A 449 -17.25 -1.44 24.36
C THR A 449 -17.91 -0.77 23.15
N ASP A 450 -18.58 0.37 23.35
CA ASP A 450 -19.19 1.14 22.25
C ASP A 450 -18.17 1.51 21.17
N THR A 451 -16.96 1.90 21.57
CA THR A 451 -15.86 2.19 20.64
C THR A 451 -15.47 0.96 19.83
N TRP A 452 -15.48 -0.23 20.43
CA TRP A 452 -15.20 -1.48 19.72
C TRP A 452 -16.28 -1.78 18.69
N TYR A 453 -17.56 -1.70 19.07
CA TYR A 453 -18.67 -1.91 18.13
C TYR A 453 -18.67 -0.89 17.00
N PHE A 454 -18.37 0.37 17.31
CA PHE A 454 -18.22 1.43 16.32
C PHE A 454 -17.11 1.11 15.31
N GLN A 455 -15.90 0.78 15.78
CA GLN A 455 -14.79 0.40 14.89
C GLN A 455 -15.09 -0.85 14.07
N PHE A 456 -15.68 -1.87 14.68
CA PHE A 456 -16.04 -3.12 14.00
C PHE A 456 -17.08 -2.87 12.89
N ALA A 457 -18.13 -2.10 13.20
CA ALA A 457 -19.14 -1.71 12.22
C ALA A 457 -18.51 -0.92 11.07
N MET A 458 -17.63 0.05 11.34
CA MET A 458 -16.94 0.80 10.29
C MET A 458 -16.03 -0.08 9.43
N ASN A 459 -15.33 -1.05 10.03
CA ASN A 459 -14.44 -1.95 9.32
C ASN A 459 -15.20 -2.89 8.35
N ILE A 460 -16.47 -3.19 8.64
CA ILE A 460 -17.35 -3.98 7.77
C ILE A 460 -18.05 -3.08 6.75
N LEU A 461 -18.70 -2.01 7.21
CA LEU A 461 -19.53 -1.15 6.37
C LEU A 461 -18.70 -0.41 5.32
N THR A 462 -17.49 0.04 5.66
CA THR A 462 -16.64 0.78 4.72
C THR A 462 -16.35 -0.01 3.44
N PRO A 463 -15.71 -1.20 3.48
CA PRO A 463 -15.44 -1.97 2.27
C PRO A 463 -16.73 -2.38 1.54
N LEU A 464 -17.80 -2.72 2.26
CA LEU A 464 -19.09 -3.07 1.64
C LEU A 464 -19.71 -1.91 0.88
N VAL A 465 -19.74 -0.71 1.46
CA VAL A 465 -20.27 0.50 0.80
C VAL A 465 -19.39 0.88 -0.39
N LEU A 466 -18.07 0.89 -0.23
CA LEU A 466 -17.13 1.23 -1.30
C LEU A 466 -17.29 0.29 -2.51
N ILE A 467 -17.34 -1.03 -2.29
CA ILE A 467 -17.57 -2.00 -3.37
C ILE A 467 -19.00 -1.90 -3.90
N GLY A 468 -19.99 -1.73 -3.01
CA GLY A 468 -21.42 -1.64 -3.34
C GLY A 468 -21.77 -0.51 -4.30
N ILE A 469 -21.14 0.66 -4.18
CA ILE A 469 -21.33 1.79 -5.11
C ILE A 469 -20.97 1.38 -6.55
N GLY A 470 -20.05 0.43 -6.73
CA GLY A 470 -19.64 -0.05 -8.06
C GLY A 470 -20.74 -0.73 -8.85
N PHE A 471 -21.78 -1.25 -8.18
CA PHE A 471 -22.95 -1.83 -8.85
C PHE A 471 -23.91 -0.78 -9.41
N ILE A 472 -23.82 0.47 -8.96
CA ILE A 472 -24.73 1.55 -9.38
C ILE A 472 -24.40 2.02 -10.81
N LEU A 473 -23.11 2.16 -11.16
CA LEU A 473 -22.74 2.71 -12.48
C LEU A 473 -23.21 1.86 -13.67
N PRO A 474 -23.08 0.53 -13.68
CA PRO A 474 -23.61 -0.30 -14.76
C PRO A 474 -25.11 -0.13 -14.97
N GLU A 475 -25.89 -0.01 -13.90
CA GLU A 475 -27.34 0.20 -13.97
C GLU A 475 -27.70 1.58 -14.52
N LEU A 476 -26.97 2.63 -14.11
CA LEU A 476 -27.13 3.96 -14.69
C LEU A 476 -26.74 3.98 -16.18
N ALA A 477 -25.66 3.32 -16.55
CA ALA A 477 -25.23 3.21 -17.94
C ALA A 477 -26.26 2.47 -18.80
N LYS A 478 -26.90 1.43 -18.24
CA LYS A 478 -27.99 0.70 -18.90
C LYS A 478 -29.20 1.61 -19.17
N LYS A 479 -29.62 2.39 -18.17
CA LYS A 479 -30.71 3.37 -18.31
C LYS A 479 -30.44 4.53 -19.28
N GLU A 480 -29.17 4.84 -19.58
CA GLU A 480 -28.82 5.85 -20.60
C GLU A 480 -28.86 5.28 -22.04
N ARG A 481 -28.95 3.95 -22.20
CA ARG A 481 -29.03 3.26 -23.49
C ARG A 481 -30.45 2.84 -23.85
N GLU A 482 -31.26 2.54 -22.84
CA GLU A 482 -32.72 2.43 -22.94
C GLU A 482 -33.34 3.82 -23.16
#